data_AF-A0A4V3SWW1-F1
#
_entry.id   AF-A0A4V3SWW1-F1
#
_cell.length_a   1.000
_cell.length_b   1.000
_cell.length_c   1.000
_cell.angle_alpha   90.00
_cell.angle_beta   90.00
_cell.angle_gamma   90.00
#
_symmetry.space_group_name_H-M   'P 1'
#
loop_
_entity.id
_entity.type
_entity.pdbx_description
1 polymer ?
#
loop_
_entity_poly.entity_id
_entity_poly.type
_entity_poly.pdbx_seq_one_letter_code
_entity_poly.pdbx_strand_id
1 'polypeptide(L)' 'MATKKTSQSDYSESSIRVLKGLEPVKQRPGMYTRTENPLHILQEVIDNASDEALGGHAKNIMVTLNPDGSVSVEDDGRG' A
#
# COMPACT_ATOMS: atom_id res chain seq x y z
N MET A 1 36.46 -3.30 41.45
CA MET A 1 36.33 -3.72 40.04
C MET A 1 35.23 -4.77 39.94
N ALA A 2 34.19 -4.51 39.15
CA ALA A 2 33.29 -5.53 38.63
C ALA A 2 32.61 -4.95 37.38
N THR A 3 33.27 -5.09 36.23
CA THR A 3 32.67 -4.77 34.93
C THR A 3 31.60 -5.80 34.62
N LYS A 4 30.34 -5.40 34.74
CA LYS A 4 29.17 -6.21 34.38
C LYS A 4 29.22 -6.46 32.87
N LYS A 5 29.56 -7.68 32.48
CA LYS A 5 29.56 -8.16 31.09
C LYS A 5 28.12 -8.06 30.58
N THR A 6 27.87 -7.15 29.64
CA THR A 6 26.61 -7.11 28.88
C THR A 6 26.51 -8.42 28.12
N SER A 7 25.51 -9.24 28.46
CA SER A 7 25.16 -10.45 27.71
C SER A 7 24.93 -10.05 26.26
N GLN A 8 25.71 -10.60 25.33
CA GLN A 8 25.40 -10.52 23.90
C GLN A 8 23.96 -11.02 23.73
N SER A 9 23.10 -10.15 23.24
CA SER A 9 21.69 -10.45 22.97
C SER A 9 21.61 -11.70 22.09
N ASP A 10 20.64 -12.59 22.37
CA ASP A 10 20.29 -13.81 21.63
C ASP A 10 19.85 -13.53 20.18
N TYR A 11 20.72 -12.92 19.39
CA TYR A 11 20.54 -12.74 17.96
C TYR A 11 20.94 -14.05 17.28
N SER A 12 19.95 -14.75 16.75
CA SER A 12 20.12 -16.04 16.07
C SER A 12 19.33 -16.03 14.76
N GLU A 13 19.38 -17.13 14.01
CA GLU A 13 18.60 -17.28 12.77
C GLU A 13 17.11 -16.98 12.97
N SER A 14 16.55 -17.37 14.12
CA SER A 14 15.15 -17.10 14.47
C SER A 14 14.80 -15.61 14.61
N SER A 15 15.81 -14.73 14.72
CA SER A 15 15.62 -13.27 14.74
C SER A 15 15.30 -12.70 13.35
N ILE A 16 15.47 -13.48 12.28
CA ILE A 16 15.12 -13.08 10.92
C ILE A 16 13.69 -13.50 10.61
N ARG A 17 12.84 -12.51 10.31
CA ARG A 17 11.46 -12.76 9.85
C ARG A 17 11.31 -12.40 8.38
N VAL A 18 10.80 -13.34 7.60
CA VAL A 18 10.36 -13.11 6.22
C VAL A 18 8.88 -12.76 6.24
N LEU A 19 8.56 -11.57 5.74
CA LEU A 19 7.19 -11.10 5.55
C LEU A 19 6.67 -11.57 4.19
N LYS A 20 5.45 -12.11 4.14
CA LYS A 20 4.85 -12.69 2.92
C LYS A 20 3.58 -11.96 2.49
N GLY A 21 3.28 -12.01 1.19
CA GLY A 21 2.08 -11.37 0.64
C GLY A 21 2.04 -9.87 0.93
N LEU A 22 0.95 -9.40 1.54
CA LEU A 22 0.77 -7.99 1.91
C LEU A 22 1.28 -7.63 3.31
N GLU A 23 1.90 -8.56 4.04
CA GLU A 23 2.52 -8.25 5.34
C GLU A 23 3.55 -7.10 5.26
N PRO A 24 4.45 -7.04 4.25
CA PRO A 24 5.40 -5.93 4.14
C PRO A 24 4.71 -4.57 3.98
N VAL A 25 3.64 -4.52 3.18
CA VAL A 25 2.86 -3.30 2.93
C VAL A 25 2.18 -2.82 4.20
N LYS A 26 1.56 -3.73 4.95
CA LYS A 26 0.91 -3.43 6.23
C LYS A 26 1.91 -2.99 7.30
N GLN A 27 3.09 -3.62 7.34
CA GLN A 27 4.08 -3.34 8.37
C GLN A 27 4.92 -2.09 8.07
N ARG A 28 5.09 -1.74 6.80
CA ARG A 28 5.87 -0.57 6.35
C ARG A 28 5.10 0.22 5.27
N PRO A 29 3.93 0.79 5.59
CA PRO A 29 3.07 1.45 4.60
C PRO A 29 3.75 2.65 3.92
N GLY A 30 4.60 3.39 4.63
CA GLY A 30 5.34 4.54 4.06
C GLY A 30 6.31 4.19 2.93
N MET A 31 6.62 2.90 2.72
CA MET A 31 7.37 2.44 1.55
C MET A 31 6.49 2.34 0.29
N TYR A 32 5.17 2.23 0.44
CA TYR A 32 4.23 1.92 -0.64
C TYR A 32 3.18 3.00 -0.87
N THR A 33 2.89 3.84 0.13
CA THR A 33 1.92 4.93 0.01
C THR A 33 2.29 6.11 0.89
N ARG A 34 1.72 7.27 0.57
CA ARG A 34 1.67 8.42 1.49
C ARG A 34 0.81 8.05 2.71
N THR A 35 1.30 8.38 3.90
CA THR A 35 0.66 8.00 5.18
C THR A 35 -0.10 9.15 5.85
N GLU A 36 -0.03 10.35 5.27
CA GLU A 36 -0.66 11.55 5.80
C GLU A 36 -2.15 11.62 5.46
N ASN A 37 -2.54 11.04 4.32
CA ASN A 37 -3.91 10.99 3.82
C ASN A 37 -4.08 9.85 2.78
N PRO A 38 -5.31 9.43 2.46
CA PRO A 38 -5.56 8.31 1.55
C PRO A 38 -5.49 8.69 0.06
N LEU A 39 -5.14 9.94 -0.29
CA LEU A 39 -5.24 10.38 -1.69
C LEU A 39 -4.32 9.60 -2.62
N HIS A 40 -3.17 9.11 -2.13
CA HIS A 40 -2.27 8.31 -2.95
C HIS A 40 -2.91 6.97 -3.36
N ILE A 41 -3.52 6.23 -2.43
CA ILE A 41 -4.19 4.96 -2.78
C ILE A 41 -5.39 5.18 -3.72
N LEU A 42 -6.05 6.35 -3.65
CA LEU A 42 -7.11 6.71 -4.60
C LEU A 42 -6.54 7.03 -5.99
N GLN A 43 -5.39 7.72 -6.05
CA GLN A 43 -4.66 7.99 -7.30
C GLN A 43 -4.32 6.69 -8.02
N GLU A 44 -3.78 5.69 -7.32
CA GLU A 44 -3.41 4.40 -7.92
C GLU A 44 -4.59 3.70 -8.62
N VAL A 45 -5.82 3.79 -8.07
CA VAL A 45 -7.00 3.20 -8.70
C VAL A 45 -7.43 4.00 -9.93
N ILE A 46 -7.37 5.33 -9.86
CA ILE A 46 -7.68 6.22 -10.98
C ILE A 46 -6.66 6.06 -12.11
N ASP A 47 -5.39 5.83 -11.78
CA ASP A 47 -4.31 5.63 -12.75
C ASP A 47 -4.54 4.33 -13.52
N ASN A 48 -4.93 3.23 -12.85
CA ASN A 48 -5.32 1.99 -13.53
C ASN A 48 -6.51 2.18 -14.50
N ALA A 49 -7.53 2.93 -14.10
CA ALA A 49 -8.66 3.27 -14.97
C ALA A 49 -8.21 4.16 -16.16
N SER A 50 -7.27 5.07 -15.91
CA SER A 50 -6.68 5.94 -16.95
C SER A 50 -5.85 5.15 -17.95
N ASP A 51 -5.17 4.09 -17.51
CA ASP A 51 -4.43 3.18 -18.39
C ASP A 51 -5.36 2.44 -19.37
N GLU A 52 -6.56 2.05 -18.95
CA GLU A 52 -7.58 1.50 -19.86
C GLU A 52 -8.02 2.54 -20.90
N ALA A 53 -8.15 3.81 -20.50
CA ALA A 53 -8.47 4.90 -21.42
C ALA A 53 -7.32 5.18 -22.41
N LEU A 54 -6.07 5.19 -21.93
CA LEU A 54 -4.87 5.33 -22.77
C LEU A 54 -4.72 4.15 -23.75
N GLY A 55 -5.12 2.95 -23.33
CA GLY A 55 -5.22 1.76 -24.19
C GLY A 55 -6.36 1.82 -25.21
N GLY A 56 -7.23 2.84 -25.16
CA GLY A 56 -8.39 2.99 -26.04
C GLY A 56 -9.56 2.06 -25.68
N HIS A 57 -9.56 1.51 -24.47
CA HIS A 57 -10.56 0.56 -23.99
C HIS A 57 -11.62 1.19 -23.11
N ALA A 58 -11.28 2.24 -22.35
CA ALA A 58 -12.23 3.05 -21.60
C ALA A 58 -12.41 4.44 -22.23
N LYS A 59 -13.56 5.06 -21.97
CA LYS A 59 -13.91 6.44 -22.36
C LYS A 59 -14.36 7.28 -21.17
N ASN A 60 -14.92 6.64 -20.15
CA ASN A 60 -15.51 7.30 -19.00
C ASN A 60 -14.89 6.74 -17.73
N ILE A 61 -14.48 7.64 -16.84
CA ILE A 61 -14.05 7.30 -15.47
C ILE A 61 -14.92 8.11 -14.52
N MET A 62 -15.60 7.44 -13.61
CA MET A 62 -16.48 8.04 -12.61
C MET A 62 -15.87 7.84 -11.22
N VAL A 63 -15.69 8.96 -10.50
CA VAL A 63 -15.20 8.96 -9.12
C VAL A 63 -16.28 9.50 -8.19
N THR A 64 -16.67 8.71 -7.20
CA THR A 64 -17.75 9.05 -6.26
C THR A 64 -17.23 9.03 -4.83
N LEU A 65 -17.33 10.15 -4.12
CA LEU A 65 -17.15 10.20 -2.66
C LEU A 65 -18.49 9.89 -1.99
N ASN A 66 -18.53 8.78 -1.26
CA ASN A 66 -19.72 8.30 -0.57
C ASN A 66 -19.92 9.03 0.77
N PRO A 67 -21.15 9.06 1.32
CA PRO A 67 -21.43 9.72 2.59
C PRO A 67 -20.68 9.15 3.81
N ASP A 68 -20.22 7.91 3.73
CA ASP A 68 -19.42 7.24 4.77
C ASP A 68 -17.91 7.55 4.69
N GLY A 69 -17.50 8.35 3.70
CA GLY A 69 -16.12 8.72 3.45
C GLY A 69 -15.33 7.72 2.59
N SER A 70 -15.96 6.63 2.12
CA SER A 70 -15.36 5.76 1.11
C SER A 70 -15.40 6.42 -0.28
N VAL A 71 -14.53 5.98 -1.18
CA VAL A 71 -14.49 6.46 -2.57
C VAL A 71 -14.62 5.26 -3.52
N SER A 72 -15.53 5.37 -4.48
CA SER A 72 -15.69 4.42 -5.58
C SER A 72 -15.07 5.00 -6.85
N VAL A 73 -14.35 4.18 -7.59
CA VAL A 73 -13.84 4.50 -8.94
C VAL A 73 -14.39 3.44 -9.88
N GLU A 74 -15.06 3.88 -10.94
CA GLU A 74 -15.69 3.02 -11.95
C GLU A 74 -15.20 3.47 -13.34
N ASP A 75 -14.87 2.53 -14.20
CA ASP A 75 -14.56 2.78 -15.61
C ASP A 75 -15.33 1.82 -16.53
N ASP A 76 -15.39 2.16 -17.82
CA ASP A 76 -16.00 1.35 -18.87
C ASP A 76 -14.95 0.57 -19.70
N GLY A 77 -13.82 0.23 -19.09
CA GLY A 77 -12.74 -0.58 -19.65
C GLY A 77 -13.06 -2.08 -19.67
N ARG A 78 -12.02 -2.91 -19.75
CA ARG A 78 -12.18 -4.36 -19.98
C ARG A 78 -12.42 -5.20 -18.73
N GLY A 79 -12.21 -4.65 -17.54
CA GLY A 79 -12.23 -5.38 -16.27
C GLY A 79 -10.84 -5.82 -15.84
#